data_AF-A0A425CQH4-F1
#
_entry.id   AF-A0A425CQH4-F1
#
_cell.length_a   1.000
_cell.length_b   1.000
_cell.length_c   1.000
_cell.angle_alpha   90.00
_cell.angle_beta   90.00
_cell.angle_gamma   90.00
#
_symmetry.space_group_name_H-M   'P 1'
#
loop_
_entity.id
_entity.type
_entity.pdbx_description
1 polymer ?
#
loop_
_entity_poly.entity_id
_entity_poly.type
_entity_poly.pdbx_seq_one_letter_code
_entity_poly.pdbx_strand_id
1 'polypeptide(L)'
;MSGKVLAVVGGGVVGLAGLLSPSTGIVDSHAFMLALQGDAEAHGASFAFHCSVDSGDWNASSNEFLLRYQMDDDGATLHELPCDFVVNCAGLGAPFVANSFPCTQHDPSFEVP
;
A
#
# COMPACT_ATOMS: atom_id res chain seq x y z
N MET A 1 27.67 -31.09 28.26
CA MET A 1 26.94 -30.16 27.38
C MET A 1 26.02 -29.33 28.28
N SER A 2 26.40 -28.10 28.59
CA SER A 2 25.64 -27.21 29.50
C SER A 2 24.56 -26.50 28.69
N GLY A 3 23.30 -26.91 28.86
CA GLY A 3 22.15 -26.33 28.18
C GLY A 3 21.84 -24.95 28.76
N LYS A 4 21.84 -23.91 27.92
CA LYS A 4 21.36 -22.57 28.29
C LYS A 4 19.86 -22.64 28.55
N VAL A 5 19.47 -22.29 29.76
CA VAL A 5 18.09 -22.20 30.24
C VAL A 5 17.33 -21.17 29.40
N LEU A 6 16.15 -21.56 28.92
CA LEU A 6 15.15 -20.67 28.33
C LEU A 6 14.84 -19.56 29.34
N ALA A 7 15.14 -18.30 29.03
CA ALA A 7 14.67 -17.18 29.83
C ALA A 7 13.14 -17.10 29.64
N VAL A 8 12.40 -17.72 30.56
CA VAL A 8 10.94 -17.83 30.50
C VAL A 8 10.32 -16.44 30.73
N VAL A 9 9.92 -15.78 29.64
CA VAL A 9 9.01 -14.63 29.70
C VAL A 9 7.60 -15.20 29.53
N GLY A 10 7.00 -15.64 30.65
CA GLY A 10 5.65 -16.24 30.71
C GLY A 10 5.65 -17.77 30.74
N GLY A 11 5.05 -18.36 31.78
CA GLY A 11 4.90 -19.82 31.89
C GLY A 11 3.84 -20.37 30.93
N GLY A 12 4.04 -21.59 30.42
CA GLY A 12 3.05 -22.29 29.58
C GLY A 12 3.55 -22.90 28.27
N VAL A 13 4.86 -22.82 27.98
CA VAL A 13 5.45 -23.35 26.74
C VAL A 13 6.53 -24.39 27.08
N VAL A 14 6.55 -25.52 26.37
CA VAL A 14 7.57 -26.58 26.48
C VAL A 14 8.40 -26.61 25.19
N GLY A 15 9.72 -26.52 25.30
CA GLY A 15 10.64 -26.55 24.16
C GLY A 15 12.10 -26.70 24.60
N LEU A 16 12.99 -26.99 23.64
CA LEU A 16 14.43 -27.16 23.90
C LEU A 16 15.16 -25.83 24.11
N ALA A 17 14.81 -24.80 23.33
CA ALA A 17 15.37 -23.45 23.39
C ALA A 17 14.44 -22.47 22.63
N GLY A 18 14.70 -21.16 22.72
CA GLY A 18 13.96 -20.12 22.01
C GLY A 18 14.83 -18.89 21.73
N LEU A 19 14.46 -18.11 20.72
CA LEU A 19 15.12 -16.84 20.37
C LEU A 19 14.23 -15.67 20.82
N LEU A 20 14.75 -14.85 21.73
CA LEU A 20 14.06 -13.66 22.21
C LEU A 20 14.46 -12.45 21.36
N SER A 21 13.46 -11.82 20.72
CA SER A 21 13.59 -10.50 20.11
C SER A 21 12.95 -9.45 21.02
N PRO A 22 13.71 -8.71 21.84
CA PRO A 22 13.15 -7.78 22.84
C PRO A 22 12.48 -6.55 22.22
N SER A 23 12.69 -6.30 20.92
CA SER A 23 12.07 -5.22 20.17
C SER A 23 10.77 -5.63 19.46
N THR A 24 10.46 -6.92 19.38
CA THR A 24 9.22 -7.40 18.75
C THR A 24 8.06 -7.27 19.72
N GLY A 25 6.96 -6.72 19.25
CA GLY A 25 5.75 -6.50 20.04
C GLY A 25 4.49 -6.51 19.19
N ILE A 26 3.40 -6.01 19.77
CA ILE A 26 2.10 -5.87 19.11
C ILE A 26 1.82 -4.37 18.96
N VAL A 27 1.18 -3.99 17.86
CA VAL A 27 0.69 -2.63 17.59
C VAL A 27 -0.78 -2.68 17.20
N ASP A 28 -1.53 -1.65 17.58
CA ASP A 28 -2.86 -1.40 17.03
C ASP A 28 -2.72 -0.84 15.62
N SER A 29 -2.92 -1.69 14.61
CA SER A 29 -2.77 -1.31 13.20
C SER A 29 -3.82 -0.28 12.76
N HIS A 30 -5.03 -0.32 13.31
CA HIS A 30 -6.09 0.59 12.91
C HIS A 30 -5.81 2.01 13.43
N ALA A 31 -5.47 2.14 14.71
CA ALA A 31 -5.08 3.43 15.28
C ALA A 31 -3.83 4.00 14.59
N PHE A 32 -2.86 3.14 14.24
CA PHE A 32 -1.68 3.54 13.50
C PHE A 32 -2.02 4.07 12.09
N MET A 33 -2.89 3.39 11.34
CA MET A 33 -3.33 3.86 10.01
C MET A 33 -4.07 5.21 10.08
N LEU A 34 -4.91 5.43 11.09
CA LEU A 34 -5.58 6.72 11.29
C LEU A 34 -4.61 7.85 11.61
N ALA A 35 -3.57 7.57 12.40
CA ALA A 35 -2.51 8.56 12.67
C ALA A 35 -1.77 8.94 11.37
N LEU A 36 -1.40 7.95 10.54
CA LEU A 36 -0.75 8.21 9.25
C LEU A 36 -1.65 8.99 8.29
N GLN A 37 -2.95 8.67 8.24
CA GLN A 37 -3.91 9.43 7.44
C GLN A 37 -3.95 10.90 7.89
N GLY A 38 -4.07 11.15 9.20
CA GLY A 38 -4.09 12.50 9.75
C GLY A 38 -2.81 13.28 9.45
N ASP A 39 -1.65 12.64 9.57
CA ASP A 39 -0.37 13.25 9.19
C ASP A 39 -0.32 13.58 7.69
N ALA A 40 -0.79 12.69 6.82
CA ALA A 40 -0.81 12.93 5.38
C ALA A 40 -1.75 14.09 5.01
N GLU A 41 -2.96 14.12 5.57
CA GLU A 41 -3.95 15.21 5.38
C GLU A 41 -3.39 16.56 5.86
N ALA A 42 -2.69 16.57 7.01
CA ALA A 42 -2.03 17.77 7.53
C ALA A 42 -0.93 18.32 6.60
N HIS A 43 -0.37 17.47 5.73
CA HIS A 43 0.60 17.84 4.70
C HIS A 43 -0.03 17.98 3.29
N GLY A 44 -1.36 18.03 3.20
CA GLY A 44 -2.09 18.34 1.97
C GLY A 44 -2.54 17.15 1.13
N ALA A 45 -2.39 15.92 1.63
CA ALA A 45 -2.97 14.75 0.96
C ALA A 45 -4.51 14.77 1.05
N SER A 46 -5.16 14.17 0.05
CA SER A 46 -6.61 13.95 0.04
C SER A 46 -6.89 12.46 -0.13
N PHE A 47 -7.91 11.96 0.57
CA PHE A 47 -8.32 10.56 0.50
C PHE A 47 -9.72 10.45 -0.10
N ALA A 48 -9.84 9.65 -1.17
CA ALA A 48 -11.12 9.27 -1.76
C ALA A 48 -11.39 7.79 -1.42
N PHE A 49 -12.24 7.57 -0.42
CA PHE A 49 -12.73 6.23 -0.08
C PHE A 49 -13.91 5.85 -0.98
N HIS A 50 -14.27 4.56 -1.03
CA HIS A 50 -15.35 4.05 -1.90
C HIS A 50 -15.13 4.41 -3.37
N CYS A 51 -13.86 4.47 -3.76
CA CYS A 51 -13.37 4.87 -5.06
C CYS A 51 -12.42 3.78 -5.55
N SER A 52 -12.85 3.01 -6.53
CA SER A 52 -12.10 1.87 -7.07
C SER A 52 -11.42 2.27 -8.38
N VAL A 53 -10.11 2.05 -8.48
CA VAL A 53 -9.36 2.28 -9.72
C VAL A 53 -9.54 1.07 -10.64
N ASP A 54 -10.05 1.30 -11.84
CA ASP A 54 -10.27 0.25 -12.83
C ASP A 54 -9.08 0.06 -13.76
N SER A 55 -8.51 1.17 -14.24
CA SER A 55 -7.44 1.19 -15.24
C SER A 55 -6.74 2.53 -15.25
N GLY A 56 -5.65 2.63 -16.02
CA GLY A 56 -5.05 3.89 -16.39
C GLY A 56 -4.17 3.72 -17.60
N ASP A 57 -3.77 4.81 -18.23
CA ASP A 57 -2.85 4.81 -19.35
C ASP A 57 -1.96 6.05 -19.35
N TRP A 58 -0.78 5.91 -19.94
CA TRP A 58 0.15 7.02 -20.12
C TRP A 58 -0.22 7.80 -21.38
N ASN A 59 -0.44 9.11 -21.22
CA ASN A 59 -0.66 10.02 -22.33
C ASN A 59 0.63 10.75 -22.68
N ALA A 60 1.31 10.29 -23.74
CA ALA A 60 2.55 10.89 -24.22
C ALA A 60 2.41 12.36 -24.71
N SER A 61 1.20 12.81 -25.04
CA SER A 61 0.97 14.19 -25.50
C SER A 61 0.88 15.20 -24.35
N SER A 62 0.31 14.79 -23.21
CA SER A 62 0.24 15.61 -21.99
C SER A 62 1.37 15.32 -21.01
N ASN A 63 2.10 14.21 -21.19
CA ASN A 63 3.15 13.75 -20.28
C ASN A 63 2.60 13.45 -18.86
N GLU A 64 1.42 12.82 -18.80
CA GLU A 64 0.71 12.48 -17.57
C GLU A 64 0.06 11.09 -17.69
N PHE A 65 -0.19 10.45 -16.55
CA PHE A 65 -1.10 9.32 -16.44
C PHE A 65 -2.55 9.80 -16.39
N LEU A 66 -3.43 9.11 -17.09
CA LEU A 66 -4.87 9.27 -16.97
C LEU A 66 -5.44 8.07 -16.22
N LEU A 67 -5.77 8.25 -14.94
CA LEU A 67 -6.40 7.22 -14.12
C LEU A 67 -7.90 7.18 -14.36
N ARG A 68 -8.46 5.98 -14.46
CA ARG A 68 -9.90 5.75 -14.54
C ARG A 68 -10.40 5.03 -13.31
N TYR A 69 -11.44 5.58 -12.69
CA TYR A 69 -11.98 5.08 -11.43
C TYR A 69 -13.51 5.18 -11.41
N GLN A 70 -14.13 4.41 -10.51
CA GLN A 70 -15.56 4.42 -10.25
C GLN A 70 -15.82 4.68 -8.77
N MET A 71 -16.94 5.34 -8.45
CA MET A 71 -17.41 5.48 -7.07
C MET A 71 -18.52 4.45 -6.81
N ASP A 72 -18.56 3.86 -5.61
CA ASP A 72 -19.54 2.83 -5.29
C ASP A 72 -21.01 3.33 -5.44
N ASP A 73 -21.24 4.61 -5.20
CA ASP A 73 -22.57 5.23 -5.16
C ASP A 73 -23.03 5.85 -6.50
N ASP A 74 -22.22 5.81 -7.56
CA ASP A 74 -22.50 6.51 -8.83
C ASP A 74 -23.06 5.63 -9.95
N GLY A 75 -23.37 4.37 -9.65
CA GLY A 75 -23.97 3.44 -10.61
C GLY A 75 -23.03 3.00 -11.72
N ALA A 76 -21.72 2.84 -11.42
CA ALA A 76 -20.66 2.43 -12.34
C ALA A 76 -20.32 3.49 -13.41
N THR A 77 -20.36 4.76 -13.01
CA THR A 77 -19.89 5.87 -13.85
C THR A 77 -18.37 5.91 -13.82
N LEU A 78 -17.74 5.87 -14.99
CA LEU A 78 -16.28 5.95 -15.10
C LEU A 78 -15.83 7.42 -15.09
N HIS A 79 -14.97 7.77 -14.15
CA HIS A 79 -14.35 9.09 -14.02
C HIS A 79 -12.88 9.04 -14.40
N GLU A 80 -12.33 10.17 -14.84
CA GLU A 80 -10.93 10.30 -15.20
C GLU A 80 -10.20 11.31 -14.30
N LEU A 81 -8.96 10.99 -13.93
CA LEU A 81 -8.08 11.84 -13.12
C LEU A 81 -6.69 11.89 -13.76
N PRO A 82 -6.26 13.04 -14.32
CA PRO A 82 -4.88 13.20 -14.75
C PRO A 82 -3.95 13.29 -13.53
N CYS A 83 -2.78 12.66 -13.62
CA CYS A 83 -1.78 12.66 -12.56
C CYS A 83 -0.36 12.47 -13.11
N ASP A 84 0.63 13.09 -12.46
CA ASP A 84 2.03 12.96 -12.86
C ASP A 84 2.59 11.56 -12.56
N PHE A 85 2.15 10.98 -11.43
CA PHE A 85 2.66 9.71 -10.91
C PHE A 85 1.53 8.84 -10.37
N VAL A 86 1.69 7.53 -10.55
CA VAL A 86 0.80 6.51 -9.97
C VAL A 86 1.63 5.54 -9.15
N VAL A 87 1.29 5.36 -7.87
CA VAL A 87 1.92 4.38 -6.98
C VAL A 87 0.92 3.28 -6.66
N ASN A 88 1.21 2.05 -7.11
CA ASN A 88 0.33 0.90 -6.89
C ASN A 88 0.59 0.27 -5.51
N CYS A 89 -0.32 0.50 -4.57
CA CYS A 89 -0.32 -0.09 -3.23
C CYS A 89 -1.58 -0.93 -2.93
N ALA A 90 -2.23 -1.51 -3.95
CA ALA A 90 -3.52 -2.18 -3.82
C ALA A 90 -3.50 -3.57 -3.12
N GLY A 91 -2.43 -3.91 -2.38
CA GLY A 91 -2.29 -5.19 -1.68
C GLY A 91 -2.46 -6.41 -2.60
N LEU A 92 -3.39 -7.31 -2.29
CA LEU A 92 -3.70 -8.46 -3.15
C LEU A 92 -4.28 -8.05 -4.52
N GLY A 93 -4.87 -6.85 -4.61
CA GLY A 93 -5.36 -6.26 -5.86
C GLY A 93 -4.26 -5.76 -6.79
N ALA A 94 -3.03 -5.58 -6.30
CA ALA A 94 -1.95 -4.93 -7.05
C ALA A 94 -1.65 -5.56 -8.43
N PRO A 95 -1.63 -6.90 -8.60
CA PRO A 95 -1.42 -7.51 -9.92
C PRO A 95 -2.56 -7.22 -10.90
N PHE A 96 -3.80 -7.11 -10.43
CA PHE A 96 -4.95 -6.80 -11.29
C PHE A 96 -4.89 -5.37 -11.79
N VAL A 97 -4.60 -4.43 -10.87
CA VAL A 97 -4.38 -3.02 -11.22
C VAL A 97 -3.21 -2.89 -12.19
N ALA A 98 -2.08 -3.55 -11.94
CA ALA A 98 -0.93 -3.48 -12.86
C ALA A 98 -1.27 -3.99 -14.27
N ASN A 99 -2.07 -5.05 -14.38
CA ASN A 99 -2.49 -5.61 -15.66
C ASN A 99 -3.56 -4.78 -16.39
N SER A 100 -4.25 -3.86 -15.70
CA SER A 100 -5.20 -2.95 -16.32
C SER A 100 -4.56 -1.66 -16.85
N PHE A 101 -3.24 -1.51 -16.68
CA PHE A 101 -2.47 -0.49 -17.38
C PHE A 101 -1.90 -1.12 -18.65
N PRO A 102 -2.10 -0.52 -19.83
CA PRO A 102 -1.49 -1.03 -21.04
C PRO A 102 0.02 -0.93 -20.86
N CYS A 103 0.72 -2.03 -21.17
CA CYS A 103 2.17 -2.10 -21.12
C CYS A 103 2.73 -1.23 -22.26
N THR A 104 2.71 0.07 -22.02
CA THR A 104 3.19 1.11 -22.92
C THR A 104 4.54 1.53 -22.39
N GLN A 105 5.53 1.36 -23.26
CA GLN A 105 6.95 1.71 -23.14
C GLN A 105 7.44 2.13 -21.74
N HIS A 106 8.29 1.28 -21.14
CA HIS A 106 9.19 1.70 -20.06
C HIS A 106 9.98 2.92 -20.54
N ASP A 107 9.72 4.09 -19.97
CA ASP A 107 10.59 5.26 -20.16
C ASP A 107 11.89 5.04 -19.36
N PRO A 108 13.03 4.79 -20.02
CA PRO A 108 14.30 4.57 -19.34
C PRO A 108 14.87 5.82 -18.67
N SER A 109 14.27 7.00 -18.90
CA SER A 109 14.66 8.26 -18.29
C SER A 109 13.87 8.62 -17.03
N PHE A 110 12.87 7.81 -16.65
CA PHE A 110 12.13 7.96 -15.40
C PHE A 110 13.04 7.67 -14.20
N GLU A 111 13.56 8.73 -13.58
CA GLU A 111 14.18 8.66 -12.25
C GLU A 111 13.11 8.93 -11.19
N VAL A 112 12.96 8.01 -10.23
CA VAL A 112 12.16 8.27 -9.03
C VAL A 112 12.92 9.35 -8.24
N PRO A 113 12.30 10.51 -7.93
CA PRO A 113 12.94 11.55 -7.15
C PRO A 113 13.35 11.09 -5.74
#